data_AF-A0A7C8IG07-F1
#
_entry.id   AF-A0A7C8IG07-F1
#
_cell.length_a   1.000
_cell.length_b   1.000
_cell.length_c   1.000
_cell.angle_alpha   90.00
_cell.angle_beta   90.00
_cell.angle_gamma   90.00
#
_symmetry.space_group_name_H-M   'P 1'
#
loop_
_entity.id
_entity.type
_entity.pdbx_description
1 polymer ?
#
loop_
_entity_poly.entity_id
_entity_poly.type
_entity_poly.pdbx_seq_one_letter_code
_entity_poly.pdbx_strand_id
1 'polypeptide(L)'
;MAAVARAIIIPTATYGSVVWYPGPEKQSLRHRHTQVGSGVAGHRTLSYAAALRESGIPAGGPCLDRIQLTTAIRLARLDRAHPLVTRARRPEGRRPTVLQIASALLPELYRTILTPPFPPYLDREEVFDAECLSALCALRWFRGRYARTPYVLHLCFDNTSVLRSLLNGFPYSSNHRFKEFRDTAAGIQGRVHLHWSPGHCGILGNEEADRVAGLLSSQPLPPQHPSRSDKPSYAYAKRLAREKADQYDQTWWSSNCPDAYRVLGLDWPRRPRDIREFDLPRGSHRKLIAERSGHGHFATYHRRFGHPPPDSIETCLCGEEVD
;
A
#
# COMPACT_ATOMS: atom_id res chain seq x y z
N MET A 1 12.45 4.88 -18.88
CA MET A 1 11.42 3.95 -19.36
C MET A 1 10.38 3.60 -18.29
N ALA A 2 10.76 3.13 -17.09
CA ALA A 2 9.83 2.75 -16.03
C ALA A 2 8.81 3.85 -15.62
N ALA A 3 9.25 5.11 -15.54
CA ALA A 3 8.37 6.24 -15.20
C ALA A 3 7.29 6.51 -16.28
N VAL A 4 7.69 6.49 -17.56
CA VAL A 4 6.77 6.68 -18.71
C VAL A 4 5.78 5.52 -18.81
N ALA A 5 6.25 4.28 -18.64
CA ALA A 5 5.38 3.11 -18.63
C ALA A 5 4.32 3.21 -17.52
N ARG A 6 4.71 3.68 -16.33
CA ARG A 6 3.78 3.86 -15.20
C ARG A 6 2.80 5.01 -15.37
N ALA A 7 3.24 6.10 -15.99
CA ALA A 7 2.40 7.29 -16.17
C ALA A 7 1.44 7.17 -17.34
N ILE A 8 1.83 6.47 -18.42
CA ILE A 8 1.08 6.45 -19.69
C ILE A 8 0.58 5.04 -20.01
N ILE A 9 1.49 4.05 -20.06
CA ILE A 9 1.15 2.71 -20.58
C ILE A 9 0.22 1.98 -19.61
N ILE A 10 0.54 1.95 -18.31
CA ILE A 10 -0.25 1.19 -17.33
C ILE A 10 -1.69 1.71 -17.24
N PRO A 11 -1.96 3.03 -17.08
CA PRO A 11 -3.34 3.52 -17.04
C PRO A 11 -4.14 3.16 -18.30
N THR A 12 -3.53 3.24 -19.48
CA THR A 12 -4.18 2.88 -20.75
C THR A 12 -4.42 1.38 -20.87
N ALA A 13 -3.40 0.56 -20.61
CA ALA A 13 -3.47 -0.90 -20.73
C ALA A 13 -4.39 -1.55 -19.69
N THR A 14 -4.60 -0.88 -18.55
CA THR A 14 -5.45 -1.37 -17.46
C THR A 14 -6.76 -0.60 -17.34
N TYR A 15 -7.07 0.26 -18.31
CA TYR A 15 -8.34 0.97 -18.35
C TYR A 15 -9.51 -0.02 -18.38
N GLY A 16 -10.50 0.21 -17.53
CA GLY A 16 -11.66 -0.68 -17.41
C GLY A 16 -11.35 -2.07 -16.83
N SER A 17 -10.12 -2.35 -16.38
CA SER A 17 -9.74 -3.66 -15.84
C SER A 17 -10.57 -4.12 -14.66
N VAL A 18 -11.08 -3.19 -13.87
CA VAL A 18 -12.02 -3.41 -12.77
C VAL A 18 -13.35 -4.01 -13.24
N VAL A 19 -13.66 -3.97 -14.53
CA VAL A 19 -14.93 -4.50 -15.09
C VAL A 19 -14.79 -5.95 -15.54
N TRP A 20 -13.62 -6.33 -16.05
CA TRP A 20 -13.41 -7.63 -16.70
C TRP A 20 -12.44 -8.56 -15.95
N TYR A 21 -11.60 -8.03 -15.06
CA TYR A 21 -10.68 -8.85 -14.29
C TYR A 21 -11.42 -9.54 -13.13
N PRO A 22 -11.46 -10.89 -13.06
CA PRO A 22 -12.27 -11.61 -12.09
C PRO A 22 -11.64 -11.68 -10.68
N GLY A 23 -10.41 -11.18 -10.53
CA GLY A 23 -9.64 -11.18 -9.29
C GLY A 23 -8.71 -12.38 -9.13
N PRO A 24 -7.89 -12.38 -8.06
CA PRO A 24 -6.79 -13.33 -7.89
C PRO A 24 -7.27 -14.77 -7.64
N GLU A 25 -8.39 -14.94 -6.93
CA GLU A 25 -8.94 -16.25 -6.54
C GLU A 25 -9.77 -16.93 -7.63
N LYS A 26 -10.21 -16.18 -8.65
CA LYS A 26 -11.05 -16.68 -9.76
C LYS A 26 -10.29 -16.83 -11.07
N GLN A 27 -8.97 -17.02 -10.99
CA GLN A 27 -8.19 -17.41 -12.17
C GLN A 27 -8.59 -18.82 -12.58
N SER A 28 -9.60 -18.92 -13.45
CA SER A 28 -9.76 -20.14 -14.24
C SER A 28 -8.48 -20.33 -15.05
N LEU A 29 -7.99 -21.57 -15.07
CA LEU A 29 -6.72 -22.03 -15.66
C LEU A 29 -6.54 -21.74 -17.17
N ARG A 30 -7.38 -20.90 -17.79
CA ARG A 30 -7.45 -20.73 -19.26
C ARG A 30 -7.01 -19.37 -19.81
N HIS A 31 -6.82 -18.34 -18.99
CA HIS A 31 -6.28 -17.04 -19.46
C HIS A 31 -4.88 -16.78 -18.92
N ARG A 32 -3.94 -17.63 -19.32
CA ARG A 32 -2.51 -17.34 -19.22
C ARG A 32 -2.13 -16.30 -20.27
N HIS A 33 -1.59 -15.18 -19.81
CA HIS A 33 -0.66 -14.32 -20.54
C HIS A 33 -1.11 -13.85 -21.93
N THR A 34 -2.09 -12.97 -22.04
CA THR A 34 -2.26 -12.20 -23.27
C THR A 34 -3.04 -10.93 -22.95
N GLN A 35 -2.34 -9.78 -22.99
CA GLN A 35 -2.85 -8.39 -23.10
C GLN A 35 -2.13 -7.33 -22.23
N VAL A 36 -0.85 -7.52 -21.91
CA VAL A 36 0.07 -6.37 -21.68
C VAL A 36 1.35 -6.52 -22.51
N GLY A 37 1.36 -7.44 -23.48
CA GLY A 37 2.57 -7.86 -24.21
C GLY A 37 2.86 -7.13 -25.53
N SER A 38 2.02 -6.20 -25.99
CA SER A 38 2.16 -5.59 -27.33
C SER A 38 3.17 -4.43 -27.40
N GLY A 39 3.93 -4.15 -26.34
CA GLY A 39 4.94 -3.07 -26.31
C GLY A 39 6.39 -3.50 -26.16
N VAL A 40 6.68 -4.80 -25.95
CA VAL A 40 8.06 -5.31 -25.79
C VAL A 40 8.35 -6.31 -26.91
N ALA A 41 8.36 -5.81 -28.14
CA ALA A 41 8.90 -6.55 -29.27
C ALA A 41 10.42 -6.61 -29.11
N GLY A 42 10.95 -7.73 -28.61
CA GLY A 42 12.39 -7.98 -28.72
C GLY A 42 13.06 -8.93 -27.76
N HIS A 43 12.43 -9.95 -27.16
CA HIS A 43 13.18 -10.91 -26.32
C HIS A 43 12.77 -12.36 -26.59
N ARG A 44 13.45 -13.02 -27.54
CA ARG A 44 13.51 -14.50 -27.61
C ARG A 44 14.53 -15.10 -26.63
N THR A 45 15.23 -14.25 -25.88
CA THR A 45 16.46 -14.59 -25.14
C THR A 45 16.27 -14.45 -23.63
N LEU A 46 15.73 -13.32 -23.14
CA LEU A 46 15.49 -13.07 -21.72
C LEU A 46 14.15 -13.67 -21.26
N SER A 47 14.10 -14.27 -20.06
CA SER A 47 12.83 -14.70 -19.49
C SER A 47 11.89 -13.51 -19.29
N TYR A 48 10.58 -13.75 -19.46
CA TYR A 48 9.58 -12.71 -19.30
C TYR A 48 9.67 -12.03 -17.91
N ALA A 49 9.93 -12.80 -16.86
CA ALA A 49 10.03 -12.27 -15.50
C ALA A 49 11.27 -11.39 -15.29
N ALA A 50 12.42 -11.78 -15.83
CA ALA A 50 13.62 -10.94 -15.78
C ALA A 50 13.41 -9.64 -16.56
N ALA A 51 12.81 -9.69 -17.75
CA ALA A 51 12.52 -8.50 -18.54
C ALA A 51 11.63 -7.48 -17.79
N LEU A 52 10.63 -7.97 -17.05
CA LEU A 52 9.77 -7.11 -16.23
C LEU A 52 10.52 -6.48 -15.06
N ARG A 53 11.34 -7.26 -14.34
CA ARG A 53 12.17 -6.74 -13.24
C ARG A 53 13.13 -5.66 -13.73
N GLU A 54 13.93 -5.97 -14.75
CA GLU A 54 14.98 -5.08 -15.28
C GLU A 54 14.40 -3.83 -15.98
N SER A 55 13.12 -3.85 -16.38
CA SER A 55 12.44 -2.67 -16.92
C SER A 55 11.67 -1.87 -15.87
N GLY A 56 11.47 -2.41 -14.66
CA GLY A 56 10.67 -1.82 -13.59
C GLY A 56 9.17 -1.77 -13.90
N ILE A 57 8.75 -2.54 -14.91
CA ILE A 57 7.35 -2.69 -15.32
C ILE A 57 6.72 -3.80 -14.47
N PRO A 58 5.58 -3.53 -13.81
CA PRO A 58 4.96 -4.54 -12.97
C PRO A 58 4.39 -5.68 -13.80
N ALA A 59 4.40 -6.89 -13.24
CA ALA A 59 3.75 -8.04 -13.85
C ALA A 59 2.24 -7.83 -13.99
N GLY A 60 1.67 -8.28 -15.12
CA GLY A 60 0.26 -8.04 -15.46
C GLY A 60 -0.73 -8.49 -14.38
N GLY A 61 -0.63 -9.75 -13.92
CA GLY A 61 -1.51 -10.29 -12.87
C GLY A 61 -1.47 -9.46 -11.57
N PRO A 62 -0.31 -9.38 -10.90
CA PRO A 62 -0.16 -8.57 -9.68
C PRO A 62 -0.51 -7.08 -9.87
N CYS A 63 -0.27 -6.51 -11.06
CA CYS A 63 -0.70 -5.15 -11.39
C CYS A 63 -2.22 -5.01 -11.38
N LEU A 64 -2.95 -5.97 -11.96
CA LEU A 64 -4.41 -5.99 -11.96
C LEU A 64 -4.97 -6.21 -10.55
N ASP A 65 -4.37 -7.10 -9.77
CA ASP A 65 -4.71 -7.31 -8.36
C ASP A 65 -4.57 -6.02 -7.54
N ARG A 66 -3.46 -5.30 -7.73
CA ARG A 66 -3.21 -4.01 -7.07
C ARG A 66 -4.21 -2.93 -7.48
N ILE A 67 -4.66 -2.95 -8.75
CA ILE A 67 -5.71 -2.04 -9.23
C ILE A 67 -7.07 -2.39 -8.59
N GLN A 68 -7.41 -3.67 -8.46
CA GLN A 68 -8.62 -4.07 -7.74
C GLN A 68 -8.57 -3.67 -6.26
N LEU A 69 -7.45 -3.89 -5.57
CA LEU A 69 -7.27 -3.46 -4.19
C LEU A 69 -7.39 -1.93 -4.05
N THR A 70 -6.83 -1.17 -4.99
CA THR A 70 -6.97 0.30 -5.02
C THR A 70 -8.43 0.71 -5.23
N THR A 71 -9.16 -0.02 -6.08
CA THR A 71 -10.59 0.21 -6.30
C THR A 71 -11.40 -0.13 -5.05
N ALA A 72 -11.09 -1.24 -4.37
CA ALA A 72 -11.70 -1.62 -3.10
C ALA A 72 -11.54 -0.50 -2.05
N ILE A 73 -10.32 0.03 -1.89
CA ILE A 73 -10.05 1.19 -1.01
C ILE A 73 -10.89 2.40 -1.41
N ARG A 74 -10.98 2.72 -2.71
CA ARG A 74 -11.78 3.85 -3.19
C ARG A 74 -13.26 3.66 -2.87
N LEU A 75 -13.81 2.48 -3.15
CA LEU A 75 -15.19 2.13 -2.80
C LEU A 75 -15.40 2.22 -1.29
N ALA A 76 -14.41 1.85 -0.48
CA ALA A 76 -14.45 1.92 0.96
C ALA A 76 -14.47 3.36 1.52
N ARG A 77 -13.96 4.34 0.77
CA ARG A 77 -14.02 5.77 1.11
C ARG A 77 -15.36 6.44 0.82
N LEU A 78 -16.13 5.91 -0.12
CA LEU A 78 -17.36 6.55 -0.57
C LEU A 78 -18.41 6.61 0.56
N ASP A 79 -19.29 7.61 0.50
CA ASP A 79 -20.40 7.72 1.45
C ASP A 79 -21.34 6.50 1.35
N ARG A 80 -22.03 6.15 2.44
CA ARG A 80 -22.97 5.01 2.45
C ARG A 80 -24.12 5.19 1.46
N ALA A 81 -24.57 6.42 1.24
CA ALA A 81 -25.61 6.75 0.27
C ALA A 81 -25.09 6.80 -1.17
N HIS A 82 -23.78 6.66 -1.40
CA HIS A 82 -23.21 6.72 -2.73
C HIS A 82 -23.75 5.56 -3.61
N PRO A 83 -24.22 5.83 -4.85
CA PRO A 83 -24.83 4.81 -5.71
C PRO A 83 -23.96 3.56 -5.93
N LEU A 84 -22.64 3.74 -6.07
CA LEU A 84 -21.69 2.63 -6.18
C LEU A 84 -21.58 1.78 -4.91
N VAL A 85 -21.76 2.36 -3.72
CA VAL A 85 -21.75 1.60 -2.46
C VAL A 85 -23.03 0.77 -2.35
N THR A 86 -24.17 1.34 -2.71
CA THR A 86 -25.44 0.62 -2.79
C THR A 86 -25.37 -0.55 -3.76
N ARG A 87 -24.76 -0.35 -4.94
CA ARG A 87 -24.56 -1.41 -5.96
C ARG A 87 -23.52 -2.45 -5.55
N ALA A 88 -22.52 -2.06 -4.77
CA ALA A 88 -21.47 -2.95 -4.26
C ALA A 88 -21.97 -3.85 -3.10
N ARG A 89 -23.13 -3.56 -2.50
CA ARG A 89 -23.75 -4.48 -1.55
C ARG A 89 -24.16 -5.77 -2.25
N ARG A 90 -23.89 -6.89 -1.60
CA ARG A 90 -24.16 -8.23 -2.13
C ARG A 90 -25.64 -8.55 -1.95
N PRO A 91 -26.44 -8.73 -3.02
CA PRO A 91 -27.74 -9.36 -2.91
C PRO A 91 -27.55 -10.87 -2.70
N GLU A 92 -28.37 -11.46 -1.83
CA GLU A 92 -28.39 -12.90 -1.63
C GLU A 92 -28.86 -13.63 -2.90
N GLY A 93 -28.27 -14.79 -3.21
CA GLY A 93 -28.72 -15.68 -4.29
C GLY A 93 -28.27 -15.37 -5.72
N ARG A 94 -27.53 -14.28 -6.00
CA ARG A 94 -27.00 -13.99 -7.35
C ARG A 94 -25.47 -14.11 -7.43
N ARG A 95 -24.97 -14.44 -8.64
CA ARG A 95 -23.52 -14.41 -8.92
C ARG A 95 -22.99 -12.99 -8.65
N PRO A 96 -21.89 -12.84 -7.87
CA PRO A 96 -21.39 -11.52 -7.52
C PRO A 96 -20.85 -10.81 -8.77
N THR A 97 -21.21 -9.53 -8.92
CA THR A 97 -20.66 -8.66 -9.97
C THR A 97 -19.20 -8.34 -9.68
N VAL A 98 -18.45 -7.88 -10.68
CA VAL A 98 -17.02 -7.53 -10.48
C VAL A 98 -16.85 -6.38 -9.48
N LEU A 99 -17.82 -5.45 -9.43
CA LEU A 99 -17.88 -4.41 -8.39
C LEU A 99 -18.02 -5.01 -6.98
N GLN A 100 -18.86 -6.02 -6.81
CA GLN A 100 -19.05 -6.72 -5.54
C GLN A 100 -17.83 -7.56 -5.16
N ILE A 101 -17.18 -8.20 -6.13
CA ILE A 101 -15.92 -8.93 -5.93
C ILE A 101 -14.84 -7.95 -5.43
N ALA A 102 -14.66 -6.82 -6.12
CA ALA A 102 -13.69 -5.80 -5.71
C ALA A 102 -14.00 -5.24 -4.32
N SER A 103 -15.27 -4.95 -4.02
CA SER A 103 -15.68 -4.47 -2.70
C SER A 103 -15.47 -5.49 -1.58
N ALA A 104 -15.45 -6.80 -1.89
CA ALA A 104 -15.25 -7.87 -0.92
C ALA A 104 -13.76 -8.17 -0.64
N LEU A 105 -12.83 -7.60 -1.41
CA LEU A 105 -11.38 -7.82 -1.21
C LEU A 105 -10.87 -7.28 0.14
N LEU A 106 -11.58 -6.31 0.71
CA LEU A 106 -11.26 -5.68 1.98
C LEU A 106 -12.45 -5.84 2.94
N PRO A 107 -12.18 -5.92 4.25
CA PRO A 107 -13.25 -5.95 5.25
C PRO A 107 -14.14 -4.72 5.13
N GLU A 108 -15.43 -4.88 5.43
CA GLU A 108 -16.33 -3.74 5.51
C GLU A 108 -15.81 -2.74 6.53
N LEU A 109 -15.58 -1.51 6.09
CA LEU A 109 -15.11 -0.44 6.97
C LEU A 109 -16.24 0.12 7.82
N TYR A 110 -15.86 0.65 8.98
CA TYR A 110 -16.71 1.59 9.69
C TYR A 110 -16.88 2.85 8.83
N ARG A 111 -18.02 2.95 8.15
CA ARG A 111 -18.45 4.15 7.44
C ARG A 111 -19.32 4.93 8.41
N THR A 112 -18.71 5.88 9.10
CA THR A 112 -19.39 6.71 10.10
C THR A 112 -20.61 7.40 9.49
N ILE A 113 -21.81 6.88 9.77
CA ILE A 113 -22.99 7.74 9.95
C ILE A 113 -23.03 8.02 11.44
N LEU A 114 -23.08 9.30 11.77
CA LEU A 114 -23.20 9.79 13.13
C LEU A 114 -24.51 9.28 13.74
N THR A 115 -24.42 8.31 14.64
CA THR A 115 -25.32 8.25 15.78
C THR A 115 -24.49 7.97 17.03
N PRO A 116 -24.48 8.88 18.02
CA PRO A 116 -23.82 8.68 19.32
C PRO A 116 -24.47 7.53 20.11
N PRO A 117 -23.80 6.94 21.12
CA PRO A 117 -22.56 7.37 21.78
C PRO A 117 -21.30 6.63 21.30
N PHE A 118 -20.14 7.31 21.37
CA PHE A 118 -18.84 6.79 20.93
C PHE A 118 -18.01 6.22 22.10
N PRO A 119 -17.24 5.15 21.87
CA PRO A 119 -16.49 4.47 22.91
C PRO A 119 -14.99 4.81 23.04
N PRO A 120 -14.33 4.41 24.15
CA PRO A 120 -12.90 4.60 24.40
C PRO A 120 -11.95 3.43 24.02
N TYR A 121 -12.32 2.51 23.12
CA TYR A 121 -11.50 1.30 22.85
C TYR A 121 -11.40 0.94 21.36
N LEU A 122 -10.19 0.65 20.87
CA LEU A 122 -9.86 0.52 19.44
C LEU A 122 -9.06 -0.77 19.11
N ASP A 123 -9.76 -1.85 18.76
CA ASP A 123 -9.13 -3.16 18.46
C ASP A 123 -8.74 -3.32 16.97
N ARG A 124 -9.24 -2.43 16.08
CA ARG A 124 -9.00 -2.48 14.62
C ARG A 124 -8.74 -1.11 13.99
N GLU A 125 -8.13 -0.22 14.74
CA GLU A 125 -7.72 1.09 14.27
C GLU A 125 -6.20 1.21 14.22
N GLU A 126 -5.71 2.00 13.27
CA GLU A 126 -4.28 2.32 13.24
C GLU A 126 -3.96 3.33 14.34
N VAL A 127 -2.71 3.32 14.81
CA VAL A 127 -2.18 4.26 15.81
C VAL A 127 -2.55 5.72 15.49
N PHE A 128 -2.50 6.08 14.21
CA PHE A 128 -2.91 7.40 13.70
C PHE A 128 -4.37 7.78 14.02
N ASP A 129 -5.31 6.84 13.88
CA ASP A 129 -6.73 7.08 14.16
C ASP A 129 -6.99 7.10 15.68
N ALA A 130 -6.25 6.26 16.42
CA ALA A 130 -6.30 6.19 17.88
C ALA A 130 -5.85 7.48 18.55
N GLU A 131 -4.72 8.03 18.13
CA GLU A 131 -4.22 9.28 18.67
C GLU A 131 -5.17 10.47 18.39
N CYS A 132 -5.77 10.52 17.19
CA CYS A 132 -6.77 11.54 16.90
C CYS A 132 -8.01 11.39 17.80
N LEU A 133 -8.45 10.16 18.07
CA LEU A 133 -9.57 9.90 18.98
C LEU A 133 -9.22 10.30 20.41
N SER A 134 -8.04 9.95 20.90
CA SER A 134 -7.55 10.33 22.23
C SER A 134 -7.55 11.85 22.41
N ALA A 135 -7.05 12.58 21.41
CA ALA A 135 -7.07 14.05 21.42
C ALA A 135 -8.49 14.62 21.42
N LEU A 136 -9.41 14.04 20.64
CA LEU A 136 -10.82 14.44 20.64
C LEU A 136 -11.50 14.17 21.99
N CYS A 137 -11.21 13.04 22.62
CA CYS A 137 -11.72 12.70 23.95
C CYS A 137 -11.21 13.68 25.01
N ALA A 138 -9.91 13.99 25.00
CA ALA A 138 -9.32 14.98 25.90
C ALA A 138 -9.98 16.36 25.73
N LEU A 139 -10.20 16.78 24.48
CA LEU A 139 -10.83 18.05 24.15
C LEU A 139 -12.30 18.12 24.58
N ARG A 140 -13.06 17.03 24.38
CA ARG A 140 -14.46 16.93 24.85
C ARG A 140 -14.55 16.95 26.37
N TRP A 141 -13.67 16.23 27.06
CA TRP A 141 -13.59 16.24 28.52
C TRP A 141 -13.30 17.65 29.04
N PHE A 142 -12.32 18.32 28.43
CA PHE A 142 -11.97 19.70 28.75
C PHE A 142 -13.15 20.65 28.55
N ARG A 143 -13.82 20.56 27.39
CA ARG A 143 -15.00 21.36 27.09
C ARG A 143 -16.13 21.11 28.09
N GLY A 144 -16.38 19.86 28.47
CA GLY A 144 -17.43 19.52 29.45
C GLY A 144 -17.15 20.08 30.85
N ARG A 145 -15.88 20.13 31.25
CA ARG A 145 -15.45 20.57 32.59
C ARG A 145 -15.24 22.08 32.69
N TYR A 146 -14.78 22.73 31.62
CA TYR A 146 -14.27 24.10 31.63
C TYR A 146 -14.92 25.02 30.57
N ALA A 147 -16.09 24.66 30.03
CA ALA A 147 -16.79 25.36 28.93
C ALA A 147 -16.87 26.90 29.05
N ARG A 148 -16.91 27.43 30.28
CA ARG A 148 -17.15 28.84 30.59
C ARG A 148 -15.90 29.62 31.02
N THR A 149 -14.71 29.01 30.95
CA THR A 149 -13.48 29.64 31.44
C THR A 149 -12.47 29.79 30.28
N PRO A 150 -11.87 30.97 30.08
CA PRO A 150 -10.95 31.22 28.97
C PRO A 150 -9.54 30.71 29.28
N TYR A 151 -9.40 29.39 29.41
CA TYR A 151 -8.11 28.74 29.60
C TYR A 151 -7.35 28.58 28.28
N VAL A 152 -6.03 28.52 28.36
CA VAL A 152 -5.18 28.13 27.24
C VAL A 152 -4.87 26.64 27.37
N LEU A 153 -5.40 25.83 26.45
CA LEU A 153 -5.17 24.39 26.39
C LEU A 153 -3.97 24.10 25.49
N HIS A 154 -2.99 23.38 26.02
CA HIS A 154 -1.84 22.88 25.26
C HIS A 154 -1.98 21.36 25.09
N LEU A 155 -2.04 20.90 23.84
CA LEU A 155 -2.06 19.49 23.49
C LEU A 155 -0.74 19.12 22.81
N CYS A 156 -0.03 18.14 23.37
CA CYS A 156 1.24 17.65 22.84
C CYS A 156 1.03 16.32 22.13
N PHE A 157 1.64 16.17 20.95
CA PHE A 157 1.57 14.97 20.12
C PHE A 157 2.98 14.51 19.76
N ASP A 158 3.22 13.20 19.81
CA ASP A 158 4.44 12.57 19.32
C ASP A 158 4.37 12.18 17.84
N ASN A 159 3.17 11.91 17.33
CA ASN A 159 2.95 11.64 15.93
C ASN A 159 2.78 12.91 15.10
N THR A 160 3.85 13.24 14.39
CA THR A 160 3.86 14.35 13.42
C THR A 160 2.78 14.25 12.35
N SER A 161 2.31 13.04 12.00
CA SER A 161 1.26 12.87 10.99
C SER A 161 -0.09 13.35 11.52
N VAL A 162 -0.43 13.05 12.77
CA VAL A 162 -1.69 13.47 13.42
C VAL A 162 -1.69 14.99 13.57
N LEU A 163 -0.60 15.55 14.10
CA LEU A 163 -0.45 17.00 14.24
C LEU A 163 -0.60 17.74 12.91
N ARG A 164 0.12 17.30 11.86
CA ARG A 164 -0.01 17.87 10.50
C ARG A 164 -1.43 17.76 9.98
N SER A 165 -2.14 16.68 10.29
CA SER A 165 -3.52 16.46 9.84
C SER A 165 -4.52 17.39 10.52
N LEU A 166 -4.31 17.68 11.82
CA LEU A 166 -5.12 18.61 12.58
C LEU A 166 -4.88 20.07 12.15
N LEU A 167 -3.62 20.44 11.90
CA LEU A 167 -3.23 21.80 11.50
C LEU A 167 -3.62 22.14 10.05
N ASN A 168 -3.33 21.25 9.10
CA ASN A 168 -3.43 21.57 7.68
C ASN A 168 -4.79 21.23 7.05
N GLY A 169 -5.68 20.54 7.78
CA GLY A 169 -7.00 20.12 7.28
C GLY A 169 -6.90 19.28 6.01
N PHE A 170 -6.78 17.96 6.13
CA PHE A 170 -6.70 17.11 4.93
C PHE A 170 -7.94 17.25 4.01
N PRO A 171 -7.78 17.23 2.67
CA PRO A 171 -8.89 17.18 1.71
C PRO A 171 -9.62 15.83 1.65
N TYR A 172 -9.24 14.84 2.47
CA TYR A 172 -9.88 13.52 2.45
C TYR A 172 -11.09 13.49 3.38
N SER A 173 -12.28 13.55 2.78
CA SER A 173 -13.62 13.55 3.38
C SER A 173 -13.97 12.37 4.31
N SER A 174 -13.03 11.45 4.58
CA SER A 174 -13.32 10.19 5.29
C SER A 174 -12.82 10.11 6.73
N ASN A 175 -12.20 11.16 7.30
CA ASN A 175 -11.79 11.15 8.71
C ASN A 175 -12.51 12.22 9.53
N HIS A 176 -13.80 11.97 9.81
CA HIS A 176 -14.71 12.86 10.54
C HIS A 176 -14.14 13.29 11.91
N ARG A 177 -13.28 12.48 12.54
CA ARG A 177 -12.65 12.78 13.83
C ARG A 177 -11.81 14.06 13.79
N PHE A 178 -11.10 14.30 12.69
CA PHE A 178 -10.32 15.54 12.50
C PHE A 178 -11.23 16.76 12.28
N LYS A 179 -12.39 16.56 11.64
CA LYS A 179 -13.40 17.62 11.53
C LYS A 179 -14.02 17.90 12.90
N GLU A 180 -14.45 16.87 13.60
CA GLU A 180 -15.07 16.99 14.90
C GLU A 180 -14.14 17.56 15.96
N PHE A 181 -12.85 17.20 15.93
CA PHE A 181 -11.83 17.82 16.77
C PHE A 181 -11.76 19.32 16.52
N ARG A 182 -11.69 19.75 15.26
CA ARG A 182 -11.65 21.18 14.89
C ARG A 182 -12.92 21.90 15.31
N ASP A 183 -14.09 21.31 15.06
CA ASP A 183 -15.39 21.87 15.47
C ASP A 183 -15.47 22.00 17.00
N THR A 184 -14.98 20.99 17.73
CA THR A 184 -14.94 21.00 19.21
C THR A 184 -13.95 22.04 19.72
N ALA A 185 -12.79 22.19 19.07
CA ALA A 185 -11.74 23.13 19.45
C ALA A 185 -12.18 24.58 19.22
N ALA A 186 -12.86 24.83 18.09
CA ALA A 186 -13.45 26.14 17.77
C ALA A 186 -14.55 26.55 18.76
N GLY A 187 -15.22 25.58 19.39
CA GLY A 187 -16.24 25.81 20.41
C GLY A 187 -15.71 26.09 21.83
N ILE A 188 -14.39 26.12 22.03
CA ILE A 188 -13.78 26.45 23.33
C ILE A 188 -13.56 27.97 23.42
N GLN A 189 -14.01 28.61 24.50
CA GLN A 189 -13.89 30.07 24.69
C GLN A 189 -12.42 30.56 24.81
N GLY A 190 -11.50 29.66 25.12
CA GLY A 190 -10.06 29.93 25.23
C GLY A 190 -9.26 29.60 23.96
N ARG A 191 -7.94 29.41 24.09
CA ARG A 191 -7.06 29.02 22.97
C ARG A 191 -6.65 27.56 23.08
N VAL A 192 -6.60 26.86 21.95
CA VAL A 192 -6.06 25.50 21.86
C VAL A 192 -4.77 25.55 21.04
N HIS A 193 -3.64 25.25 21.66
CA HIS A 193 -2.34 25.13 21.00
C HIS A 193 -1.97 23.66 20.84
N LEU A 194 -1.55 23.31 19.63
CA LEU A 194 -1.06 21.97 19.31
C LEU A 194 0.46 22.02 19.18
N HIS A 195 1.15 21.14 19.91
CA HIS A 195 2.61 21.07 19.97
C HIS A 195 3.08 19.69 19.53
N TRP A 196 4.27 19.66 18.93
CA TRP A 196 4.97 18.40 18.72
C TRP A 196 5.93 18.13 19.89
N SER A 197 5.97 16.89 20.35
CA SER A 197 6.91 16.38 21.34
C SER A 197 7.61 15.14 20.77
N PRO A 198 8.91 14.93 20.97
CA PRO A 198 9.53 13.67 20.58
C PRO A 198 9.05 12.52 21.50
N GLY A 199 8.70 11.38 20.91
CA GLY A 199 8.34 10.16 21.65
C GLY A 199 9.57 9.44 22.23
N HIS A 200 9.37 8.65 23.28
CA HIS A 200 10.41 7.83 23.93
C HIS A 200 11.69 8.58 24.36
N CYS A 201 11.55 9.84 24.77
CA CYS A 201 12.68 10.71 25.12
C CYS A 201 12.73 11.10 26.62
N GLY A 202 12.09 10.36 27.54
CA GLY A 202 12.08 10.71 28.97
C GLY A 202 11.09 11.81 29.34
N ILE A 203 10.19 12.22 28.43
CA ILE A 203 9.21 13.27 28.70
C ILE A 203 8.06 12.68 29.49
N LEU A 204 8.05 12.93 30.80
CA LEU A 204 7.16 12.30 31.77
C LEU A 204 5.68 12.28 31.34
N GLY A 205 5.16 13.39 30.82
CA GLY A 205 3.78 13.46 30.33
C GLY A 205 3.49 12.63 29.07
N ASN A 206 4.47 12.51 28.15
CA ASN A 206 4.34 11.69 26.96
C ASN A 206 4.46 10.21 27.31
N GLU A 207 5.44 9.86 28.14
CA GLU A 207 5.68 8.47 28.56
C GLU A 207 4.52 7.92 29.37
N GLU A 208 3.90 8.75 30.22
CA GLU A 208 2.69 8.35 30.95
C GLU A 208 1.50 8.16 30.02
N ALA A 209 1.33 9.03 29.01
CA ALA A 209 0.30 8.86 27.98
C ALA A 209 0.52 7.56 27.17
N ASP A 210 1.76 7.26 26.78
CA ASP A 210 2.13 6.04 26.06
C ASP A 210 1.91 4.79 26.92
N ARG A 211 2.29 4.85 28.20
CA ARG A 211 2.07 3.77 29.18
C ARG A 211 0.59 3.46 29.33
N VAL A 212 -0.25 4.50 29.49
CA VAL A 212 -1.70 4.34 29.60
C VAL A 212 -2.30 3.79 28.29
N ALA A 213 -1.86 4.29 27.14
CA ALA A 213 -2.31 3.78 25.83
C ALA A 213 -1.95 2.30 25.63
N GLY A 214 -0.72 1.90 25.98
CA GLY A 214 -0.26 0.50 25.90
C GLY A 214 -0.98 -0.44 26.86
N LEU A 215 -1.35 0.03 28.05
CA LEU A 215 -2.19 -0.73 28.98
C LEU A 215 -3.60 -0.95 28.42
N LEU A 216 -4.19 0.10 27.83
CA LEU A 216 -5.53 0.03 27.23
C LEU A 216 -5.57 -0.82 25.96
N SER A 217 -4.51 -0.84 25.16
CA SER A 217 -4.43 -1.72 23.98
C SER A 217 -4.29 -3.20 24.35
N SER A 218 -3.76 -3.49 25.54
CA SER A 218 -3.50 -4.87 26.01
C SER A 218 -4.72 -5.51 26.68
N GLN A 219 -5.79 -4.74 26.94
CA GLN A 219 -7.02 -5.26 27.53
C GLN A 219 -8.03 -5.67 26.44
N PRO A 220 -8.49 -6.94 26.43
CA PRO A 220 -9.52 -7.36 25.48
C PRO A 220 -10.85 -6.68 25.79
N LEU A 221 -11.56 -6.27 24.73
CA LEU A 221 -12.89 -5.67 24.81
C LEU A 221 -13.89 -6.63 25.48
N PRO A 222 -14.74 -6.15 26.42
CA PRO A 222 -15.90 -6.90 26.86
C PRO A 222 -16.79 -7.24 25.65
N PRO A 223 -17.29 -8.49 25.52
CA PRO A 223 -17.95 -8.94 24.30
C PRO A 223 -19.17 -8.11 23.87
N GLN A 224 -19.75 -7.36 24.80
CA GLN A 224 -21.08 -6.75 24.71
C GLN A 224 -21.04 -5.22 24.70
N HIS A 225 -19.85 -4.61 24.56
CA HIS A 225 -19.72 -3.17 24.65
C HIS A 225 -20.28 -2.49 23.39
N PRO A 226 -21.12 -1.43 23.51
CA PRO A 226 -21.64 -0.67 22.37
C PRO A 226 -20.56 -0.02 21.47
N SER A 227 -19.29 -0.08 21.90
CA SER A 227 -18.11 0.34 21.13
C SER A 227 -17.75 -0.55 19.98
N ARG A 228 -18.08 -1.84 20.16
CA ARG A 228 -17.34 -2.94 19.56
C ARG A 228 -17.74 -2.97 18.10
N SER A 229 -17.03 -2.16 17.32
CA SER A 229 -17.16 -2.21 15.88
C SER A 229 -16.36 -3.40 15.41
N ASP A 230 -17.03 -4.43 14.92
CA ASP A 230 -16.37 -5.53 14.21
C ASP A 230 -15.66 -5.05 12.92
N LYS A 231 -15.85 -3.78 12.55
CA LYS A 231 -15.40 -3.18 11.28
C LYS A 231 -14.11 -2.37 11.48
N PRO A 232 -13.05 -2.64 10.70
CA PRO A 232 -11.78 -1.92 10.82
C PRO A 232 -11.82 -0.48 10.31
N SER A 233 -10.79 0.30 10.67
CA SER A 233 -10.54 1.64 10.15
C SER A 233 -10.12 1.66 8.67
N TYR A 234 -10.25 2.83 8.04
CA TYR A 234 -9.75 3.06 6.68
C TYR A 234 -8.23 2.88 6.58
N ALA A 235 -7.49 3.39 7.57
CA ALA A 235 -6.04 3.27 7.58
C ALA A 235 -5.61 1.80 7.67
N TYR A 236 -6.30 1.00 8.49
CA TYR A 236 -6.11 -0.45 8.57
C TYR A 236 -6.35 -1.13 7.22
N ALA A 237 -7.47 -0.87 6.55
CA ALA A 237 -7.71 -1.49 5.25
C ALA A 237 -6.75 -1.01 4.16
N LYS A 238 -6.25 0.23 4.23
CA LYS A 238 -5.20 0.72 3.34
C LYS A 238 -3.88 -0.03 3.57
N ARG A 239 -3.52 -0.31 4.82
CA ARG A 239 -2.35 -1.13 5.16
C ARG A 239 -2.55 -2.56 4.67
N LEU A 240 -3.67 -3.19 5.01
CA LEU A 240 -4.00 -4.55 4.56
C LEU A 240 -3.97 -4.69 3.04
N ALA A 241 -4.49 -3.69 2.31
CA ALA A 241 -4.43 -3.68 0.85
C ALA A 241 -2.99 -3.59 0.31
N ARG A 242 -2.09 -2.87 0.99
CA ARG A 242 -0.67 -2.84 0.62
C ARG A 242 0.00 -4.18 0.91
N GLU A 243 -0.28 -4.77 2.06
CA GLU A 243 0.23 -6.10 2.43
C GLU A 243 -0.21 -7.16 1.42
N LYS A 244 -1.50 -7.18 1.05
CA LYS A 244 -2.00 -8.08 0.00
C LYS A 244 -1.34 -7.84 -1.36
N ALA A 245 -1.15 -6.58 -1.75
CA ALA A 245 -0.47 -6.27 -3.02
C ALA A 245 0.99 -6.76 -3.00
N ASP A 246 1.71 -6.53 -1.91
CA ASP A 246 3.09 -7.01 -1.73
C ASP A 246 3.13 -8.55 -1.74
N GLN A 247 2.15 -9.23 -1.14
CA GLN A 247 2.02 -10.69 -1.18
C GLN A 247 1.80 -11.22 -2.59
N TYR A 248 0.95 -10.59 -3.40
CA TYR A 248 0.73 -10.98 -4.80
C TYR A 248 2.00 -10.83 -5.64
N ASP A 249 2.71 -9.72 -5.47
CA ASP A 249 3.99 -9.46 -6.14
C ASP A 249 5.04 -10.53 -5.75
N GLN A 250 5.17 -10.84 -4.45
CA GLN A 250 6.11 -11.86 -3.96
C GLN A 250 5.74 -13.27 -4.43
N THR A 251 4.46 -13.64 -4.39
CA THR A 251 3.99 -14.97 -4.82
C THR A 251 4.20 -15.18 -6.32
N TRP A 252 3.97 -14.13 -7.10
CA TRP A 252 4.24 -14.17 -8.53
C TRP A 252 5.74 -14.29 -8.80
N TRP A 253 6.58 -13.53 -8.09
CA TRP A 253 8.03 -13.61 -8.24
C TRP A 253 8.58 -14.98 -7.86
N SER A 254 8.20 -15.54 -6.70
CA SER A 254 8.67 -16.86 -6.29
C SER A 254 8.34 -17.95 -7.32
N SER A 255 7.20 -17.82 -7.99
CA SER A 255 6.75 -18.77 -9.02
C SER A 255 7.38 -18.56 -10.41
N ASN A 256 7.83 -17.34 -10.73
CA ASN A 256 8.31 -16.98 -12.09
C ASN A 256 9.80 -16.54 -12.12
N CYS A 257 10.46 -16.44 -10.96
CA CYS A 257 11.84 -16.00 -10.82
C CYS A 257 12.78 -17.00 -11.52
N PRO A 258 13.57 -16.54 -12.50
CA PRO A 258 14.56 -17.38 -13.19
C PRO A 258 15.62 -17.91 -12.22
N ASP A 259 16.14 -19.10 -12.48
CA ASP A 259 17.14 -19.73 -11.61
C ASP A 259 18.39 -18.86 -11.42
N ALA A 260 18.88 -18.22 -12.48
CA ALA A 260 19.99 -17.28 -12.40
C ALA A 260 19.72 -16.13 -11.41
N TYR A 261 18.49 -15.61 -11.37
CA TYR A 261 18.11 -14.52 -10.46
C TYR A 261 17.90 -15.04 -9.04
N ARG A 262 17.44 -16.28 -8.90
CA ARG A 262 17.29 -16.96 -7.60
C ARG A 262 18.64 -17.18 -6.93
N VAL A 263 19.65 -17.62 -7.69
CA VAL A 263 21.03 -17.79 -7.20
C VAL A 263 21.63 -16.46 -6.76
N LEU A 264 21.34 -15.38 -7.51
CA LEU A 264 21.80 -14.02 -7.17
C LEU A 264 21.04 -13.37 -5.99
N GLY A 265 20.05 -14.05 -5.41
CA GLY A 265 19.23 -13.50 -4.32
C GLY A 265 18.48 -12.23 -4.71
N LEU A 266 18.11 -12.09 -5.99
CA LEU A 266 17.42 -10.90 -6.48
C LEU A 266 15.92 -11.00 -6.21
N ASP A 267 15.44 -10.17 -5.29
CA ASP A 267 14.02 -10.05 -4.98
C ASP A 267 13.27 -9.17 -5.99
N TRP A 268 11.95 -9.32 -5.95
CA TRP A 268 11.05 -8.41 -6.63
C TRP A 268 10.96 -7.07 -5.87
N PRO A 269 11.19 -5.94 -6.56
CA PRO A 269 11.22 -4.63 -5.93
C PRO A 269 9.82 -4.17 -5.54
N ARG A 270 9.63 -3.73 -4.29
CA ARG A 270 8.34 -3.14 -3.83
C ARG A 270 8.00 -1.86 -4.60
N ARG A 271 9.01 -1.09 -5.00
CA ARG A 271 8.89 0.13 -5.80
C ARG A 271 10.04 0.19 -6.81
N PRO A 272 9.86 0.83 -7.99
CA PRO A 272 10.95 0.96 -8.97
C PRO A 272 12.17 1.67 -8.44
N ARG A 273 11.96 2.65 -7.56
CA ARG A 273 13.05 3.37 -6.90
C ARG A 273 13.88 2.49 -5.97
N ASP A 274 13.38 1.31 -5.64
CA ASP A 274 14.11 0.34 -4.82
C ASP A 274 15.10 -0.46 -5.70
N ILE A 275 15.00 -0.37 -7.03
CA ILE A 275 15.95 -0.92 -8.01
C ILE A 275 17.08 0.11 -8.19
N ARG A 276 18.12 0.00 -7.35
CA ARG A 276 19.28 0.90 -7.39
C ARG A 276 20.05 0.80 -8.70
N GLU A 277 19.93 -0.31 -9.41
CA GLU A 277 20.55 -0.54 -10.71
C GLU A 277 20.09 0.46 -11.77
N PHE A 278 18.95 1.12 -11.55
CA PHE A 278 18.46 2.17 -12.45
C PHE A 278 19.21 3.50 -12.33
N ASP A 279 19.97 3.68 -11.24
CA ASP A 279 20.83 4.85 -11.07
C ASP A 279 22.17 4.67 -11.80
N LEU A 280 22.46 3.47 -12.33
CA LEU A 280 23.69 3.19 -13.06
C LEU A 280 23.70 3.90 -14.42
N PRO A 281 24.89 4.38 -14.88
CA PRO A 281 25.06 4.81 -16.25
C PRO A 281 24.61 3.74 -17.24
N ARG A 282 24.02 4.15 -18.36
CA ARG A 282 23.42 3.24 -19.36
C ARG A 282 24.37 2.11 -19.79
N GLY A 283 25.66 2.40 -19.94
CA GLY A 283 26.68 1.40 -20.31
C GLY A 283 26.85 0.32 -19.24
N SER A 284 26.97 0.72 -17.97
CA SER A 284 27.11 -0.19 -16.83
C SER A 284 25.83 -1.01 -16.60
N HIS A 285 24.67 -0.38 -16.71
CA HIS A 285 23.38 -1.06 -16.60
C HIS A 285 23.20 -2.13 -17.69
N ARG A 286 23.59 -1.82 -18.94
CA ARG A 286 23.55 -2.79 -20.05
C ARG A 286 24.44 -4.01 -19.77
N LYS A 287 25.67 -3.79 -19.29
CA LYS A 287 26.58 -4.88 -18.93
C LYS A 287 25.98 -5.72 -17.81
N LEU A 288 25.51 -5.10 -16.73
CA LEU A 288 24.88 -5.80 -15.61
C LEU A 288 23.68 -6.67 -16.03
N ILE A 289 22.80 -6.16 -16.89
CA ILE A 289 21.70 -6.96 -17.43
C ILE A 289 22.24 -8.14 -18.25
N ALA A 290 23.27 -7.92 -19.07
CA ALA A 290 23.89 -8.96 -19.87
C ALA A 290 24.48 -10.08 -19.00
N GLU A 291 25.22 -9.74 -17.93
CA GLU A 291 25.73 -10.69 -16.92
C GLU A 291 24.59 -11.50 -16.29
N ARG A 292 23.59 -10.81 -15.73
CA ARG A 292 22.47 -11.46 -15.02
C ARG A 292 21.62 -12.37 -15.89
N SER A 293 21.59 -12.10 -17.19
CA SER A 293 20.78 -12.84 -18.15
C SER A 293 21.57 -13.85 -18.98
N GLY A 294 22.89 -13.88 -18.88
CA GLY A 294 23.74 -14.68 -19.76
C GLY A 294 23.64 -14.25 -21.23
N HIS A 295 23.38 -12.96 -21.50
CA HIS A 295 23.28 -12.38 -22.85
C HIS A 295 24.42 -11.42 -23.19
N GLY A 296 25.56 -11.60 -22.53
CA GLY A 296 26.81 -10.90 -22.83
C GLY A 296 27.63 -11.64 -23.87
N HIS A 297 28.86 -11.16 -24.06
CA HIS A 297 29.88 -11.81 -24.87
C HIS A 297 30.50 -13.00 -24.11
N PHE A 298 29.67 -13.97 -23.74
CA PHE A 298 30.08 -15.20 -23.05
C PHE A 298 30.22 -16.35 -24.02
N ALA A 299 31.15 -17.27 -23.75
CA ALA A 299 31.34 -18.47 -24.55
C ALA A 299 30.04 -19.32 -24.61
N THR A 300 29.33 -19.42 -23.48
CA THR A 300 28.03 -20.10 -23.35
C THR A 300 26.94 -19.51 -24.26
N TYR A 301 26.89 -18.18 -24.38
CA TYR A 301 25.92 -17.49 -25.24
C TYR A 301 26.18 -17.77 -26.72
N HIS A 302 27.43 -17.62 -27.17
CA HIS A 302 27.82 -17.87 -28.56
C HIS A 302 27.58 -19.34 -28.97
N ARG A 303 27.89 -20.30 -28.07
CA ARG A 303 27.58 -21.73 -28.25
C ARG A 303 26.09 -21.99 -28.40
N ARG A 304 25.25 -21.39 -27.54
CA ARG A 304 23.79 -21.60 -27.55
C ARG A 304 23.11 -21.11 -28.83
N PHE A 305 23.60 -20.02 -29.43
CA PHE A 305 22.99 -19.40 -30.61
C PHE A 305 23.74 -19.68 -31.92
N GLY A 306 24.85 -20.44 -31.88
CA GLY A 306 25.60 -20.85 -33.07
C GLY A 306 26.24 -19.69 -33.82
N HIS A 307 26.62 -18.63 -33.11
CA HIS A 307 27.30 -17.48 -33.71
C HIS A 307 28.81 -17.60 -33.43
N PRO A 308 29.68 -17.42 -34.43
CA PRO A 308 31.12 -17.46 -34.21
C PRO A 308 31.49 -16.37 -33.18
N PRO A 309 32.24 -16.72 -32.13
CA PRO A 309 32.73 -15.71 -31.20
C PRO A 309 33.64 -14.74 -31.97
N PRO A 310 33.58 -13.42 -31.72
CA PRO A 310 34.62 -12.51 -32.19
C PRO A 310 35.98 -12.97 -31.65
N ASP A 311 37.06 -12.69 -32.40
CA ASP A 311 38.46 -13.13 -32.15
C ASP A 311 39.03 -12.77 -30.75
N SER A 312 38.24 -12.11 -29.89
CA SER A 312 38.60 -11.59 -28.57
C SER A 312 37.91 -12.26 -27.38
N ILE A 313 37.15 -13.36 -27.56
CA ILE A 313 36.48 -14.09 -26.44
C ILE A 313 37.40 -15.16 -25.82
N GLU A 314 38.64 -15.26 -26.29
CA GLU A 314 39.56 -16.28 -25.81
C GLU A 314 40.12 -15.91 -24.43
N THR A 315 39.49 -16.50 -23.41
CA THR A 315 39.93 -16.59 -22.01
C THR A 315 39.83 -15.33 -21.13
N CYS A 316 39.24 -15.52 -19.96
CA CYS A 316 39.37 -14.62 -18.81
C CYS A 316 40.86 -14.40 -18.50
N LEU A 317 41.23 -13.25 -17.90
CA LEU A 317 42.58 -13.03 -17.36
C LEU A 317 43.04 -14.14 -16.37
N CYS A 318 42.08 -14.91 -15.85
CA CYS A 318 42.24 -16.05 -14.97
C CYS A 318 42.49 -17.38 -15.71
N GLY A 319 42.50 -17.40 -17.05
CA GLY A 319 42.72 -18.60 -17.87
C GLY A 319 41.50 -19.48 -18.10
N GLU A 320 40.37 -19.18 -17.44
CA GLU A 320 39.11 -19.90 -17.64
C GLU A 320 38.28 -19.31 -18.79
N GLU A 321 37.30 -20.07 -19.31
CA GLU A 321 36.33 -19.54 -20.26
C GLU A 321 35.56 -18.37 -19.62
N VAL A 322 35.21 -17.36 -20.45
CA VAL A 322 34.37 -16.25 -19.99
C VAL A 322 32.91 -16.76 -19.97
N ASP A 323 32.48 -17.24 -18.81
CA ASP A 323 31.13 -17.75 -18.51
C ASP A 323 30.19 -16.70 -17.90
#